data_AF-X8E0J0-F1
#
_entry.id   AF-X8E0J0-F1
#
_cell.length_a   1.000
_cell.length_b   1.000
_cell.length_c   1.000
_cell.angle_alpha   90.00
_cell.angle_beta   90.00
_cell.angle_gamma   90.00
#
_symmetry.space_group_name_H-M   'P 1'
#
loop_
_entity.id
_entity.type
_entity.pdbx_description
1 polymer ?
#
loop_
_entity_poly.entity_id
_entity_poly.type
_entity_poly.pdbx_seq_one_letter_code
_entity_poly.pdbx_strand_id
1 'polypeptide(L)'
;MTFNGAAGSLLADARLRLAICRGIDRQAIVNVVQHGLTDHPAPLDNHVYVAGQLGYQNNSAPAAFNPDQARRDLDALGWKLNGTVREKDGKRLVIRDVFYDAPTARQIALVAQHNLAQIGVKLVLEPKPAPGSSASM
;
A
#
# COMPACT_ATOMS: atom_id res chain seq x y z
N MET A 1 2.37 3.88 4.15
CA MET A 1 2.33 2.40 4.24
C MET A 1 3.74 1.91 4.51
N THR A 2 3.99 1.43 5.72
CA THR A 2 5.30 0.92 6.15
C THR A 2 5.26 -0.60 6.12
N PHE A 3 6.21 -1.24 5.43
CA PHE A 3 6.30 -2.69 5.31
C PHE A 3 7.25 -3.24 6.39
N ASN A 4 6.80 -4.17 7.23
CA ASN A 4 7.63 -4.72 8.32
C ASN A 4 8.57 -5.83 7.79
N GLY A 5 9.87 -5.56 7.72
CA GLY A 5 10.89 -6.39 7.05
C GLY A 5 11.83 -7.18 7.98
N ALA A 6 11.42 -7.50 9.21
CA ALA A 6 12.24 -8.31 10.14
C ALA A 6 12.69 -9.65 9.51
N ALA A 7 13.86 -10.19 9.91
CA ALA A 7 14.35 -11.48 9.42
C ALA A 7 13.30 -12.59 9.67
N GLY A 8 12.92 -13.32 8.62
CA GLY A 8 11.81 -14.29 8.64
C GLY A 8 10.43 -13.72 8.29
N SER A 9 10.31 -12.39 8.12
CA SER A 9 9.12 -11.73 7.59
C SER A 9 9.01 -11.91 6.09
N LEU A 10 7.77 -12.10 5.63
CA LEU A 10 7.36 -12.06 4.23
C LEU A 10 8.05 -10.92 3.44
N LEU A 11 8.13 -9.73 4.05
CA LEU A 11 8.56 -8.49 3.38
C LEU A 11 10.08 -8.26 3.42
N ALA A 12 10.87 -9.24 3.89
CA ALA A 12 12.34 -9.17 3.81
C ALA A 12 12.83 -9.15 2.34
N ASP A 13 12.12 -9.83 1.43
CA ASP A 13 12.45 -9.87 0.00
C ASP A 13 12.13 -8.54 -0.71
N ALA A 14 13.16 -7.87 -1.22
CA ALA A 14 13.03 -6.61 -1.96
C ALA A 14 12.24 -6.74 -3.26
N ARG A 15 12.32 -7.89 -3.94
CA ARG A 15 11.56 -8.16 -5.17
C ARG A 15 10.07 -8.28 -4.86
N LEU A 16 9.73 -8.91 -3.74
CA LEU A 16 8.35 -8.98 -3.29
C LEU A 16 7.80 -7.59 -2.96
N ARG A 17 8.58 -6.76 -2.24
CA ARG A 17 8.19 -5.36 -1.97
C ARG A 17 7.96 -4.57 -3.27
N LEU A 18 8.83 -4.74 -4.27
CA LEU A 18 8.70 -4.07 -5.56
C LEU A 18 7.42 -4.50 -6.30
N ALA A 19 7.13 -5.81 -6.34
CA ALA A 19 5.92 -6.34 -6.96
C ALA A 19 4.64 -5.79 -6.30
N ILE A 20 4.62 -5.75 -4.96
CA ILE A 20 3.51 -5.16 -4.20
C ILE A 20 3.36 -3.67 -4.53
N CYS A 21 4.46 -2.90 -4.55
CA CYS A 21 4.44 -1.47 -4.87
C CYS A 21 3.93 -1.16 -6.27
N ARG A 22 4.18 -2.02 -7.26
CA ARG A 22 3.63 -1.91 -8.63
C ARG A 22 2.12 -2.18 -8.68
N GLY A 23 1.59 -2.89 -7.69
CA GLY A 23 0.16 -3.13 -7.54
C GLY A 23 -0.64 -1.94 -7.01
N ILE A 24 0.01 -0.87 -6.54
CA ILE A 24 -0.66 0.26 -5.90
C ILE A 24 -0.75 1.43 -6.87
N ASP A 25 -1.97 1.80 -7.25
CA ASP A 25 -2.24 3.00 -8.03
C ASP A 25 -2.17 4.25 -7.14
N ARG A 26 -1.02 4.95 -7.22
CA ARG A 26 -0.79 6.20 -6.48
C ARG A 26 -1.63 7.35 -7.02
N GLN A 27 -1.98 7.34 -8.32
CA GLN A 27 -2.85 8.34 -8.93
C GLN A 27 -4.28 8.20 -8.41
N ALA A 28 -4.79 6.97 -8.33
CA ALA A 28 -6.10 6.73 -7.74
C ALA A 28 -6.18 7.17 -6.27
N ILE A 29 -5.11 6.94 -5.49
CA ILE A 29 -5.02 7.41 -4.10
C ILE A 29 -5.08 8.94 -4.04
N VAL A 30 -4.28 9.62 -4.86
CA VAL A 30 -4.27 11.07 -5.05
C VAL A 30 -5.68 11.58 -5.33
N ASN A 31 -6.32 11.05 -6.38
CA ASN A 31 -7.66 11.47 -6.80
C ASN A 31 -8.68 11.29 -5.68
N VAL A 32 -8.69 10.15 -4.98
CA VAL A 32 -9.65 9.89 -3.88
C VAL A 32 -9.45 10.83 -2.70
N VAL A 33 -8.19 11.06 -2.30
CA VAL A 33 -7.89 12.01 -1.22
C VAL A 33 -8.33 13.42 -1.60
N GLN A 34 -8.15 13.78 -2.87
CA GLN A 34 -8.38 15.12 -3.34
C GLN A 34 -9.83 15.41 -3.69
N HIS A 35 -10.60 14.45 -4.20
CA HIS A 35 -12.05 14.58 -4.31
C HIS A 35 -12.74 14.70 -2.95
N GLY A 36 -12.07 14.29 -1.86
CA GLY A 36 -12.51 14.58 -0.49
C GLY A 36 -12.11 15.98 0.02
N LEU A 37 -11.31 16.75 -0.72
CA LEU A 37 -10.69 18.01 -0.28
C LEU A 37 -10.95 19.22 -1.21
N THR A 38 -10.83 19.13 -2.55
CA THR A 38 -11.04 20.24 -3.54
C THR A 38 -10.99 19.75 -5.02
N ASP A 39 -11.48 20.55 -5.98
CA ASP A 39 -11.69 20.20 -7.41
C ASP A 39 -10.44 20.13 -8.34
N HIS A 40 -9.23 20.45 -7.90
CA HIS A 40 -8.05 20.49 -8.80
C HIS A 40 -6.77 19.94 -8.18
N PRO A 41 -6.34 18.76 -8.63
CA PRO A 41 -5.02 18.32 -8.20
C PRO A 41 -4.19 17.44 -9.17
N ALA A 42 -2.88 17.55 -9.01
CA ALA A 42 -1.86 16.72 -9.64
C ALA A 42 -1.33 15.65 -8.65
N PRO A 43 -0.78 14.54 -9.16
CA PRO A 43 -0.24 13.48 -8.32
C PRO A 43 0.94 13.84 -7.43
N LEU A 44 0.85 13.34 -6.20
CA LEU A 44 1.91 13.32 -5.22
C LEU A 44 2.66 11.99 -5.30
N ASP A 45 3.67 11.99 -6.17
CA ASP A 45 4.58 10.88 -6.40
C ASP A 45 5.67 10.74 -5.31
N ASN A 46 5.31 10.59 -4.02
CA ASN A 46 6.05 9.69 -3.11
C ASN A 46 5.51 9.46 -1.69
N HIS A 47 5.96 8.34 -1.13
CA HIS A 47 5.52 7.64 0.08
C HIS A 47 5.94 8.22 1.44
N VAL A 48 6.47 9.43 1.53
CA VAL A 48 6.79 10.05 2.82
C VAL A 48 6.68 11.57 2.68
N TYR A 49 5.75 12.17 3.41
CA TYR A 49 5.50 13.61 3.53
C TYR A 49 4.64 14.30 2.47
N VAL A 50 3.80 15.19 3.01
CA VAL A 50 2.79 16.05 2.38
C VAL A 50 3.47 17.11 1.51
N ALA A 51 2.81 17.50 0.42
CA ALA A 51 3.23 18.62 -0.43
C ALA A 51 3.46 19.90 0.42
N GLY A 52 4.67 20.46 0.38
CA GLY A 52 4.98 21.75 1.01
C GLY A 52 6.34 21.89 1.70
N GLN A 53 7.10 20.80 1.90
CA GLN A 53 8.44 20.89 2.50
C GLN A 53 9.57 20.93 1.46
N LEU A 54 10.52 21.84 1.69
CA LEU A 54 11.80 21.96 1.01
C LEU A 54 12.54 20.60 1.02
N GLY A 55 12.89 20.08 -0.16
CA GLY A 55 13.60 18.78 -0.30
C GLY A 55 12.95 17.75 -1.23
N TYR A 56 11.97 18.15 -2.04
CA TYR A 56 11.33 17.29 -3.06
C TYR A 56 12.36 16.57 -3.95
N GLN A 57 12.44 15.24 -3.81
CA GLN A 57 13.16 14.36 -4.72
C GLN A 57 12.27 13.19 -5.15
N ASN A 58 12.22 12.97 -6.47
CA ASN A 58 11.45 11.93 -7.11
C ASN A 58 12.15 10.56 -6.97
N ASN A 59 11.73 9.74 -6.00
CA ASN A 59 12.19 8.36 -5.80
C ASN A 59 11.20 7.29 -6.32
N SER A 60 10.19 7.66 -7.12
CA SER A 60 9.10 6.76 -7.56
C SER A 60 9.45 5.88 -8.77
N ALA A 61 10.56 6.18 -9.45
CA ALA A 61 10.93 5.61 -10.76
C ALA A 61 10.98 4.05 -10.85
N PRO A 62 11.31 3.26 -9.81
CA PRO A 62 11.40 1.80 -9.98
C PRO A 62 10.04 1.05 -10.03
N ALA A 63 8.96 1.66 -9.53
CA ALA A 63 7.71 0.96 -9.19
C ALA A 63 6.44 1.68 -9.65
N ALA A 64 6.44 2.16 -10.89
CA ALA A 64 5.23 2.70 -11.52
C ALA A 64 4.07 1.68 -11.43
N PHE A 65 2.84 2.19 -11.32
CA PHE A 65 1.65 1.33 -11.25
C PHE A 65 1.56 0.45 -12.50
N ASN A 66 1.63 -0.86 -12.29
CA ASN A 66 1.55 -1.87 -13.34
C ASN A 66 1.07 -3.20 -12.71
N PRO A 67 -0.25 -3.38 -12.56
CA PRO A 67 -0.80 -4.55 -11.88
C PRO A 67 -0.55 -5.85 -12.65
N ASP A 68 -0.42 -5.79 -13.97
CA ASP A 68 -0.03 -6.96 -14.79
C ASP A 68 1.39 -7.40 -14.51
N GLN A 69 2.32 -6.45 -14.44
CA GLN A 69 3.70 -6.77 -14.09
C GLN A 69 3.82 -7.23 -12.65
N ALA A 70 3.06 -6.63 -11.72
CA ALA A 70 2.99 -7.10 -10.33
C ALA A 70 2.54 -8.57 -10.26
N ARG A 71 1.50 -8.97 -11.01
CA ARG A 71 1.07 -10.37 -11.10
C ARG A 71 2.20 -11.27 -11.60
N ARG A 72 2.86 -10.90 -12.70
CA ARG A 72 3.99 -11.66 -13.27
C ARG A 72 5.16 -11.78 -12.31
N ASP A 73 5.52 -10.70 -11.63
CA ASP A 73 6.61 -10.67 -10.66
C ASP A 73 6.30 -11.58 -9.47
N LEU A 74 5.05 -11.56 -8.96
CA LEU A 74 4.59 -12.46 -7.90
C LEU A 74 4.63 -13.93 -8.34
N ASP A 75 4.18 -14.23 -9.55
CA ASP A 75 4.23 -15.57 -10.13
C ASP A 75 5.67 -16.09 -10.26
N ALA A 76 6.61 -15.23 -10.65
CA ALA A 76 8.03 -15.55 -10.76
C ALA A 76 8.71 -15.75 -9.39
N LEU A 77 8.17 -15.15 -8.34
CA LEU A 77 8.61 -15.35 -6.95
C LEU A 77 8.01 -16.61 -6.30
N GLY A 78 7.13 -17.32 -7.00
CA GLY A 78 6.45 -18.53 -6.53
C GLY A 78 5.15 -18.28 -5.76
N TRP A 79 4.66 -17.03 -5.72
CA TRP A 79 3.36 -16.71 -5.13
C TRP A 79 2.27 -17.00 -6.15
N LYS A 80 1.56 -18.12 -6.02
CA LYS A 80 0.50 -18.53 -6.97
C LYS A 80 -0.88 -18.22 -6.43
N LEU A 81 -1.80 -17.81 -7.29
CA LEU A 81 -3.17 -17.51 -6.87
C LEU A 81 -3.86 -18.80 -6.38
N ASN A 82 -4.39 -18.78 -5.16
CA ASN A 82 -5.19 -19.85 -4.58
C ASN A 82 -6.53 -19.26 -4.08
N GLY A 83 -7.60 -19.46 -4.85
CA GLY A 83 -8.85 -18.72 -4.66
C GLY A 83 -8.65 -17.22 -4.92
N THR A 84 -8.79 -16.39 -3.89
CA THR A 84 -8.63 -14.93 -3.99
C THR A 84 -7.29 -14.39 -3.50
N VAL A 85 -6.47 -15.23 -2.84
CA VAL A 85 -5.21 -14.81 -2.21
C VAL A 85 -4.08 -15.68 -2.71
N ARG A 86 -2.92 -15.08 -3.00
CA ARG A 86 -1.75 -15.83 -3.42
C ARG A 86 -1.14 -16.60 -2.25
N GLU A 87 -0.56 -17.74 -2.57
CA GLU A 87 0.06 -18.67 -1.62
C GLU A 87 1.43 -19.13 -2.12
N LYS A 88 2.35 -19.36 -1.18
CA LYS A 88 3.65 -19.97 -1.41
C LYS A 88 4.00 -20.81 -0.19
N ASP A 89 4.36 -22.08 -0.40
CA ASP A 89 4.79 -23.00 0.67
C ASP A 89 3.81 -23.07 1.86
N GLY A 90 2.50 -23.14 1.58
CA GLY A 90 1.44 -23.16 2.61
C GLY A 90 1.15 -21.81 3.27
N LYS A 91 1.88 -20.74 2.90
CA LYS A 91 1.72 -19.40 3.48
C LYS A 91 0.93 -18.50 2.53
N ARG A 92 -0.11 -17.86 3.04
CA ARG A 92 -0.89 -16.86 2.29
C ARG A 92 -0.19 -15.50 2.27
N LEU A 93 -0.29 -14.80 1.15
CA LEU A 93 0.27 -13.46 0.93
C LEU A 93 -0.62 -12.40 1.58
N VAL A 94 -0.49 -12.28 2.91
CA VAL A 94 -1.23 -11.34 3.75
C VAL A 94 -0.29 -10.28 4.30
N ILE A 95 -0.64 -9.01 4.08
CA ILE A 95 0.09 -7.83 4.57
C ILE A 95 -0.80 -7.10 5.57
N ARG A 96 -0.22 -6.56 6.62
CA ARG A 96 -0.91 -5.75 7.62
C ARG A 96 -0.51 -4.29 7.44
N ASP A 97 -1.49 -3.39 7.33
CA ASP A 97 -1.30 -1.95 7.33
C ASP A 97 -1.82 -1.37 8.65
N VAL A 98 -0.91 -0.89 9.49
CA VAL A 98 -1.22 -0.25 10.76
C VAL A 98 -1.14 1.25 10.56
N PHE A 99 -2.23 1.97 10.79
CA PHE A 99 -2.32 3.41 10.55
C PHE A 99 -3.17 4.11 11.61
N TYR A 100 -2.96 5.41 11.80
CA TYR A 100 -3.83 6.20 12.67
C TYR A 100 -5.19 6.40 12.03
N ASP A 101 -6.26 6.24 12.81
CA ASP A 101 -7.64 6.21 12.32
C ASP A 101 -8.19 7.61 11.99
N ALA A 102 -7.58 8.27 11.02
CA ALA A 102 -8.03 9.53 10.44
C ALA A 102 -8.79 9.28 9.12
N PRO A 103 -9.79 10.13 8.76
CA PRO A 103 -10.60 9.94 7.55
C PRO A 103 -9.78 9.74 6.27
N THR A 104 -8.80 10.60 6.02
CA THR A 104 -7.92 10.51 4.85
C THR A 104 -7.07 9.24 4.86
N ALA A 105 -6.50 8.87 6.01
CA ALA A 105 -5.71 7.65 6.14
C ALA A 105 -6.54 6.41 5.83
N ARG A 106 -7.81 6.37 6.27
CA ARG A 106 -8.76 5.30 5.98
C ARG A 106 -9.08 5.21 4.48
N GLN A 107 -9.31 6.34 3.81
CA GLN A 107 -9.57 6.37 2.37
C GLN A 107 -8.37 5.84 1.58
N ILE A 108 -7.15 6.28 1.89
CA ILE A 108 -5.92 5.79 1.27
C ILE A 108 -5.80 4.27 1.47
N ALA A 109 -6.02 3.79 2.69
CA ALA A 109 -5.92 2.39 3.06
C ALA A 109 -6.93 1.50 2.29
N LEU A 110 -8.16 1.98 2.07
CA LEU A 110 -9.18 1.28 1.29
C LEU A 110 -8.83 1.18 -0.19
N VAL A 111 -8.30 2.25 -0.80
CA VAL A 111 -7.83 2.21 -2.19
C VAL A 111 -6.67 1.22 -2.35
N ALA A 112 -5.70 1.25 -1.43
CA ALA A 112 -4.60 0.31 -1.44
C ALA A 112 -5.09 -1.14 -1.23
N GLN A 113 -6.07 -1.37 -0.35
CA GLN A 113 -6.66 -2.69 -0.13
C GLN A 113 -7.34 -3.21 -1.41
N HIS A 114 -8.12 -2.37 -2.08
CA HIS A 114 -8.77 -2.73 -3.35
C HIS A 114 -7.73 -3.10 -4.42
N ASN A 115 -6.74 -2.23 -4.63
CA ASN A 115 -5.69 -2.42 -5.62
C ASN A 115 -4.89 -3.71 -5.40
N LEU A 116 -4.49 -3.98 -4.14
CA LEU A 116 -3.75 -5.19 -3.78
C LEU A 116 -4.58 -6.47 -3.95
N ALA A 117 -5.89 -6.41 -3.70
CA ALA A 117 -6.78 -7.55 -3.95
C ALA A 117 -6.80 -7.95 -5.45
N GLN A 118 -6.70 -6.99 -6.38
CA GLN A 118 -6.65 -7.25 -7.84
C GLN A 118 -5.42 -8.06 -8.29
N ILE A 119 -4.37 -8.12 -7.46
CA ILE A 119 -3.16 -8.89 -7.72
C ILE A 119 -3.03 -10.10 -6.78
N GLY A 120 -4.08 -10.41 -5.99
CA GLY A 120 -4.12 -11.54 -5.07
C GLY A 120 -3.33 -11.32 -3.78
N VAL A 121 -3.08 -10.07 -3.38
CA VAL A 121 -2.44 -9.71 -2.11
C VAL A 121 -3.53 -9.27 -1.12
N LYS A 122 -3.63 -9.95 0.03
CA LYS A 122 -4.61 -9.55 1.06
C LYS A 122 -4.01 -8.47 1.95
N LEU A 123 -4.63 -7.29 1.97
CA LEU A 123 -4.30 -6.22 2.92
C LEU A 123 -5.26 -6.23 4.11
N VAL A 124 -4.75 -6.45 5.31
CA VAL A 124 -5.47 -6.32 6.58
C VAL A 124 -5.23 -4.93 7.14
N LEU A 125 -6.31 -4.17 7.32
CA LEU A 125 -6.29 -2.82 7.85
C LEU A 125 -6.41 -2.85 9.38
N GLU A 126 -5.46 -2.23 10.07
CA GLU A 126 -5.46 -2.06 11.52
C GLU A 126 -5.43 -0.58 11.90
N PRO A 127 -6.60 0.08 11.95
CA PRO A 127 -6.69 1.43 12.48
C PRO A 127 -6.30 1.44 13.97
N LYS A 128 -5.49 2.42 14.36
CA LYS A 128 -5.15 2.72 15.75
C LYS A 128 -5.69 4.10 16.12
N PRO A 129 -6.17 4.29 17.37
CA PRO A 129 -6.53 5.62 17.85
C PRO A 129 -5.37 6.60 17.67
N ALA A 130 -5.68 7.85 17.35
CA ALA A 130 -4.67 8.90 17.36
C ALA A 130 -4.13 9.11 18.78
N PRO A 131 -2.82 9.37 18.97
CA PRO A 131 -2.30 9.73 20.27
C PRO A 131 -2.98 11.01 20.76
N GLY A 132 -3.65 10.94 21.91
CA GLY A 132 -4.46 12.05 22.47
C GLY A 132 -5.96 11.79 22.55
N SER A 133 -6.46 10.69 21.98
CA SER A 133 -7.83 10.22 22.19
C SER A 133 -7.94 9.46 23.52
N SER A 134 -7.65 10.11 24.65
CA SER A 134 -8.17 9.66 25.92
C SER A 134 -9.66 9.94 25.91
N ALA A 135 -10.48 8.90 25.70
CA ALA A 135 -11.86 8.94 26.12
C ALA A 135 -11.84 9.09 27.65
N SER A 136 -11.98 10.33 28.11
CA SER A 136 -12.44 10.59 29.47
C SER A 136 -13.87 10.05 29.55
N MET A 137 -14.04 8.92 30.24
CA MET A 137 -15.30 8.52 30.87
C MET A 137 -15.10 8.59 32.38
#